data_AF-D3B0T7-F1
#
_entry.id   AF-D3B0T7-F1
#
_cell.length_a   1.000
_cell.length_b   1.000
_cell.length_c   1.000
_cell.angle_alpha   90.00
_cell.angle_beta   90.00
_cell.angle_gamma   90.00
#
_symmetry.space_group_name_H-M   'P 1'
#
loop_
_entity.id
_entity.type
_entity.pdbx_description
1 polymer ?
#
loop_
_entity_poly.entity_id
_entity_poly.type
_entity_poly.pdbx_seq_one_letter_code
_entity_poly.pdbx_strand_id
1 'polypeptide(L)'
;MYNWRDIEKSSDSISALMVARGALIKPWIFTEIKEKRDCDISASERLDLVKQFAHYGLDHWGSDQLGVDNTRHFLLNWLSFSHRYVPVGILKTSYSKINERPPGYFGRSDLETLLASNQVSDWIKISEMFLGPVPSNYDFIPKNNSNSYDAQG
;
A
#
# COMPACT_ATOMS: atom_id res chain seq x y z
N MET A 1 11.60 8.73 -5.79
CA MET A 1 10.68 9.67 -5.15
C MET A 1 9.77 8.93 -4.20
N TYR A 2 9.91 9.18 -2.91
CA TYR A 2 9.10 8.56 -1.85
C TYR A 2 8.55 9.56 -0.82
N ASN A 3 9.14 10.74 -0.76
CA ASN A 3 8.81 11.85 0.13
C ASN A 3 8.96 13.17 -0.64
N TRP A 4 8.23 14.20 -0.25
CA TRP A 4 8.26 15.50 -0.93
C TRP A 4 9.65 16.14 -0.93
N ARG A 5 10.48 15.87 0.09
CA ARG A 5 11.88 16.32 0.17
C ARG A 5 12.79 15.71 -0.89
N ASP A 6 12.42 14.60 -1.53
CA ASP A 6 13.16 14.08 -2.69
C ASP A 6 13.09 15.04 -3.88
N ILE A 7 12.00 15.82 -3.99
CA ILE A 7 11.85 16.84 -5.04
C ILE A 7 12.77 18.02 -4.78
N GLU A 8 12.87 18.48 -3.54
CA GLU A 8 13.75 19.61 -3.21
C GLU A 8 15.24 19.31 -3.45
N LYS A 9 15.59 18.02 -3.46
CA LYS A 9 16.95 17.56 -3.81
C LYS A 9 17.16 17.36 -5.30
N SER A 10 16.10 17.46 -6.12
CA SER A 10 16.22 17.34 -7.57
C SER A 10 16.80 18.62 -8.17
N SER A 11 17.49 18.50 -9.30
CA SER A 11 18.14 19.64 -9.97
C SER A 11 17.11 20.63 -10.51
N ASP A 12 17.36 21.93 -10.35
CA ASP A 12 16.58 23.02 -10.94
C ASP A 12 16.53 22.97 -12.48
N SER A 13 17.41 22.19 -13.11
CA SER A 13 17.47 21.99 -14.56
C SER A 13 16.43 21.01 -15.12
N ILE A 14 15.56 20.44 -14.29
CA ILE A 14 14.61 19.40 -14.69
C ILE A 14 13.22 20.00 -14.87
N SER A 15 12.61 19.81 -16.04
CA SER A 15 11.27 20.35 -16.34
C SER A 15 10.11 19.52 -15.78
N ALA A 16 10.33 18.24 -15.50
CA ALA A 16 9.30 17.33 -14.99
C ALA A 16 9.89 16.14 -14.21
N LEU A 17 9.14 15.64 -13.22
CA LEU A 17 9.49 14.46 -12.43
C LEU A 17 8.36 13.43 -12.49
N MET A 18 8.72 12.15 -12.52
CA MET A 18 7.77 11.04 -12.48
C MET A 18 7.81 10.35 -11.11
N VAL A 19 6.62 10.15 -10.52
CA VAL A 19 6.44 9.35 -9.30
C VAL A 19 5.76 8.04 -9.66
N ALA A 20 6.49 6.93 -9.56
CA ALA A 20 5.97 5.58 -9.82
C ALA A 20 5.73 4.83 -8.50
N ARG A 21 6.70 4.01 -8.06
CA ARG A 21 6.59 3.16 -6.85
C ARG A 21 6.20 3.92 -5.57
N GLY A 22 6.61 5.18 -5.43
CA GLY A 22 6.23 6.02 -4.29
C GLY A 22 4.72 6.23 -4.19
N ALA A 23 4.04 6.39 -5.33
CA ALA A 23 2.58 6.53 -5.38
C ALA A 23 1.86 5.21 -5.09
N LEU A 24 2.47 4.06 -5.41
CA LEU A 24 1.92 2.74 -5.02
C LEU A 24 1.99 2.52 -3.51
N ILE A 25 3.12 2.89 -2.88
CA ILE A 25 3.28 2.73 -1.43
C ILE A 25 2.43 3.76 -0.67
N LYS A 26 2.37 4.99 -1.21
CA LYS A 26 1.78 6.15 -0.55
C LYS A 26 1.02 7.02 -1.56
N PRO A 27 -0.26 6.71 -1.86
CA PRO A 27 -1.04 7.46 -2.87
C PRO A 27 -1.12 8.97 -2.61
N TRP A 28 -1.08 9.39 -1.34
CA TRP A 28 -1.12 10.80 -0.94
C TRP A 28 0.23 11.54 -1.07
N ILE A 29 1.25 10.91 -1.67
CA ILE A 29 2.54 11.55 -1.95
C ILE A 29 2.37 12.86 -2.75
N PHE A 30 1.38 12.94 -3.64
CA PHE A 30 1.10 14.16 -4.41
C PHE A 30 0.63 15.31 -3.53
N THR A 31 -0.13 15.03 -2.47
CA THR A 31 -0.52 16.02 -1.46
C THR A 31 0.69 16.51 -0.69
N GLU A 32 1.56 15.60 -0.25
CA GLU A 32 2.80 15.99 0.43
C GLU A 32 3.70 16.85 -0.45
N ILE A 33 3.81 16.50 -1.74
CA ILE A 33 4.58 17.26 -2.74
C ILE A 33 4.02 18.67 -2.89
N LYS A 34 2.69 18.78 -3.06
CA LYS A 34 2.00 20.05 -3.25
C LYS A 34 2.09 20.95 -2.02
N GLU A 35 1.90 20.36 -0.83
CA GLU A 35 1.80 21.09 0.43
C GLU A 35 3.14 21.21 1.17
N LYS A 36 4.20 20.56 0.66
CA LYS A 36 5.54 20.53 1.26
C LYS A 36 5.52 20.13 2.74
N ARG A 37 4.73 19.10 3.07
CA ARG A 37 4.61 18.58 4.44
C ARG A 37 4.46 17.07 4.42
N ASP A 38 4.81 16.45 5.55
CA ASP A 38 4.54 15.03 5.76
C ASP A 38 3.06 14.83 6.09
N CYS A 39 2.47 13.77 5.56
CA CYS A 39 1.11 13.35 5.87
C CYS A 39 1.17 12.06 6.68
N ASP A 40 0.78 12.14 7.95
CA ASP A 40 0.65 10.99 8.85
C ASP A 40 -0.82 10.60 8.99
N ILE A 41 -1.35 9.93 7.96
CA ILE A 41 -2.76 9.50 7.97
C ILE A 41 -2.96 8.31 8.92
N SER A 42 -4.16 8.21 9.46
CA SER A 42 -4.58 7.12 10.33
C SER A 42 -4.74 5.79 9.58
N ALA A 43 -4.77 4.68 10.33
CA ALA A 43 -5.04 3.36 9.78
C ALA A 43 -6.43 3.27 9.11
N SER A 44 -7.43 3.99 9.65
CA SER A 44 -8.78 4.04 9.06
C SER A 44 -8.78 4.79 7.73
N GLU A 45 -8.11 5.94 7.64
CA GLU A 45 -7.95 6.65 6.37
C GLU A 45 -7.21 5.80 5.32
N ARG A 46 -6.20 5.01 5.74
CA ARG A 46 -5.54 4.03 4.85
C ARG A 46 -6.50 2.95 4.38
N LEU A 47 -7.33 2.43 5.28
CA LEU A 47 -8.32 1.41 4.96
C LEU A 47 -9.42 1.95 4.04
N ASP A 48 -9.80 3.22 4.17
CA ASP A 48 -10.73 3.89 3.27
C ASP A 48 -10.19 4.00 1.84
N LEU A 49 -8.88 4.17 1.67
CA LEU A 49 -8.25 4.08 0.33
C LEU A 49 -8.37 2.67 -0.25
N VAL A 50 -8.28 1.63 0.57
CA VAL A 50 -8.50 0.24 0.16
C VAL A 50 -9.95 0.00 -0.25
N LYS A 51 -10.89 0.53 0.53
CA LYS A 51 -12.31 0.50 0.21
C LYS A 51 -12.60 1.20 -1.13
N GLN A 52 -12.05 2.39 -1.35
CA GLN A 52 -12.21 3.13 -2.59
C GLN A 52 -11.64 2.36 -3.79
N PHE A 53 -10.45 1.75 -3.63
CA PHE A 53 -9.87 0.89 -4.67
C PHE A 53 -10.82 -0.25 -5.04
N ALA A 54 -11.35 -0.96 -4.05
CA ALA A 54 -12.28 -2.06 -4.27
C ALA A 54 -13.55 -1.58 -4.99
N HIS A 55 -14.14 -0.46 -4.56
CA HIS A 55 -15.31 0.12 -5.22
C HIS A 55 -15.04 0.47 -6.69
N TYR A 56 -13.96 1.20 -6.99
CA TYR A 56 -13.63 1.55 -8.37
C TYR A 56 -13.29 0.32 -9.22
N GLY A 57 -12.70 -0.71 -8.63
CA GLY A 57 -12.47 -1.98 -9.30
C GLY A 57 -13.78 -2.66 -9.69
N LEU A 58 -14.75 -2.73 -8.78
CA LEU A 58 -16.06 -3.32 -9.06
C LEU A 58 -16.87 -2.49 -10.07
N ASP A 59 -16.77 -1.15 -10.03
CA ASP A 59 -17.40 -0.28 -11.03
C ASP A 59 -16.80 -0.51 -12.43
N HIS A 60 -15.51 -0.82 -12.51
CA HIS A 60 -14.80 -1.01 -13.77
C HIS A 60 -14.91 -2.43 -14.33
N TRP A 61 -14.71 -3.46 -13.50
CA TRP A 61 -14.67 -4.87 -13.92
C TRP A 61 -15.99 -5.61 -13.70
N GLY A 62 -16.93 -5.02 -12.95
CA GLY A 62 -18.20 -5.65 -12.58
C GLY A 62 -18.16 -6.30 -11.20
N SER A 63 -19.34 -6.65 -10.72
CA SER A 63 -19.57 -7.32 -9.42
C SER A 63 -19.93 -8.81 -9.56
N ASP A 64 -19.82 -9.35 -10.77
CA ASP A 64 -19.85 -10.80 -10.99
C ASP A 64 -18.54 -11.43 -10.52
N GLN A 65 -18.47 -12.77 -10.54
CA GLN A 65 -17.30 -13.49 -10.03
C GLN A 65 -16.00 -13.05 -10.72
N LEU A 66 -16.04 -12.88 -12.05
CA LEU A 66 -14.87 -12.44 -12.83
C LEU A 66 -14.44 -11.02 -12.44
N GLY A 67 -15.39 -10.10 -12.26
CA GLY A 67 -15.10 -8.74 -11.85
C GLY A 67 -14.52 -8.65 -10.44
N VAL A 68 -15.06 -9.43 -9.50
CA VAL A 68 -14.53 -9.57 -8.14
C VAL A 68 -13.12 -10.15 -8.15
N ASP A 69 -12.87 -11.20 -8.93
CA ASP A 69 -11.56 -11.86 -9.02
C ASP A 69 -10.50 -10.92 -9.61
N ASN A 70 -10.85 -10.18 -10.67
CA ASN A 70 -9.98 -9.15 -11.24
C ASN A 70 -9.68 -8.05 -10.22
N THR A 71 -10.71 -7.50 -9.58
CA THR A 71 -10.56 -6.46 -8.55
C THR A 71 -9.63 -6.93 -7.44
N ARG A 72 -9.84 -8.15 -6.93
CA ARG A 72 -9.02 -8.75 -5.88
C ARG A 72 -7.57 -8.92 -6.33
N HIS A 73 -7.35 -9.44 -7.53
CA HIS A 73 -5.99 -9.64 -8.05
C HIS A 73 -5.20 -8.33 -8.09
N PHE A 74 -5.80 -7.25 -8.61
CA PHE A 74 -5.13 -5.95 -8.65
C PHE A 74 -4.99 -5.31 -7.26
N LEU A 75 -5.97 -5.49 -6.38
CA LEU A 75 -5.90 -5.03 -5.00
C LEU A 75 -4.75 -5.71 -4.24
N LEU A 76 -4.63 -7.03 -4.31
CA LEU A 76 -3.55 -7.78 -3.66
C LEU A 76 -2.17 -7.37 -4.18
N ASN A 77 -2.04 -7.14 -5.49
CA ASN A 77 -0.81 -6.58 -6.05
C ASN A 77 -0.51 -5.19 -5.48
N TRP A 78 -1.52 -4.32 -5.31
CA TRP A 78 -1.30 -3.00 -4.72
C TRP A 78 -0.96 -3.07 -3.22
N LEU A 79 -1.60 -3.95 -2.45
CA LEU A 79 -1.29 -4.20 -1.03
C LEU A 79 0.17 -4.65 -0.84
N SER A 80 0.72 -5.42 -1.79
CA SER A 80 2.15 -5.80 -1.80
C SER A 80 3.12 -4.61 -1.93
N PHE A 81 2.64 -3.42 -2.27
CA PHE A 81 3.39 -2.17 -2.19
C PHE A 81 3.00 -1.34 -0.97
N SER A 82 1.69 -1.15 -0.73
CA SER A 82 1.19 -0.22 0.29
C SER A 82 1.55 -0.64 1.72
N HIS A 83 1.77 -1.94 1.96
CA HIS A 83 2.22 -2.44 3.27
C HIS A 83 3.58 -1.88 3.71
N ARG A 84 4.39 -1.39 2.76
CA ARG A 84 5.72 -0.82 3.03
C ARG A 84 5.67 0.59 3.62
N TYR A 85 4.49 1.20 3.71
CA TYR A 85 4.33 2.49 4.37
C TYR A 85 4.53 2.34 5.88
N VAL A 86 5.36 3.22 6.45
CA VAL A 86 5.52 3.35 7.91
C VAL A 86 4.98 4.71 8.33
N PRO A 87 4.05 4.76 9.29
CA PRO A 87 3.55 6.00 9.88
C PRO A 87 4.67 6.91 10.39
N VAL A 88 4.50 8.21 10.19
CA VAL A 88 5.53 9.21 10.55
C VAL A 88 5.79 9.19 12.04
N GLY A 89 4.74 9.06 12.87
CA GLY A 89 4.87 8.95 14.33
C GLY A 89 5.64 7.72 14.83
N ILE A 90 5.88 6.70 14.00
CA ILE A 90 6.65 5.49 14.36
C ILE A 90 8.09 5.58 13.85
N LEU A 91 8.34 6.36 12.79
CA LEU A 91 9.68 6.47 12.21
C LEU A 91 10.69 7.07 13.21
N LYS A 92 11.82 6.37 13.42
CA LYS A 92 12.95 6.88 14.22
C LYS A 92 13.65 8.08 13.59
N THR A 93 13.64 8.15 12.25
CA THR A 93 14.19 9.22 11.43
C THR A 93 13.09 9.80 10.57
N SER A 94 13.11 11.10 10.32
CA SER A 94 12.05 11.80 9.58
C SER A 94 11.84 11.34 8.12
N TYR A 95 12.61 10.37 7.62
CA TYR A 95 12.41 9.79 6.29
C TYR A 95 12.92 8.35 6.18
N SER A 96 12.30 7.59 5.29
CA SER A 96 12.72 6.26 4.83
C SER A 96 13.01 6.32 3.33
N LYS A 97 14.00 5.58 2.83
CA LYS A 97 14.24 5.49 1.37
C LYS A 97 13.28 4.50 0.74
N ILE A 98 12.93 4.73 -0.53
CA ILE A 98 12.01 3.85 -1.29
C ILE A 98 12.45 2.38 -1.37
N ASN A 99 13.76 2.12 -1.33
CA ASN A 99 14.33 0.78 -1.41
C ASN A 99 14.63 0.19 -0.02
N GLU A 100 14.58 1.01 1.03
CA GLU A 100 14.69 0.51 2.40
C GLU A 100 13.43 -0.32 2.70
N ARG A 101 13.65 -1.50 3.24
CA ARG A 101 12.59 -2.33 3.78
C ARG A 101 12.54 -2.03 5.27
N PRO A 102 11.51 -1.35 5.76
CA PRO A 102 11.40 -1.10 7.19
C PRO A 102 11.37 -2.45 7.93
N PRO A 103 12.02 -2.56 9.09
CA PRO A 103 11.83 -3.73 9.94
C PRO A 103 10.36 -3.84 10.32
N GLY A 104 9.91 -5.06 10.62
CA GLY A 104 8.57 -5.26 11.17
C GLY A 104 8.37 -4.37 12.40
N TYR A 105 7.21 -3.72 12.47
CA TYR A 105 6.86 -2.83 13.57
C TYR A 105 5.44 -3.12 14.03
N PHE A 106 5.17 -2.82 15.29
CA PHE A 106 3.80 -2.79 15.81
C PHE A 106 3.21 -1.42 15.53
N GLY A 107 2.10 -1.39 14.80
CA GLY A 107 1.39 -0.17 14.47
C GLY A 107 0.75 0.49 15.69
N ARG A 108 0.26 1.72 15.52
CA ARG A 108 -0.49 2.45 16.56
C ARG A 108 -1.81 1.75 16.94
N SER A 109 -2.25 0.79 16.13
CA SER A 109 -3.42 -0.06 16.35
C SER A 109 -3.24 -1.42 15.68
N ASP A 110 -4.11 -2.38 15.99
CA ASP A 110 -4.14 -3.69 15.34
C ASP A 110 -4.38 -3.57 13.83
N LEU A 111 -5.25 -2.65 13.41
CA LEU A 111 -5.49 -2.36 11.99
C LEU A 111 -4.23 -1.83 11.31
N GLU A 112 -3.48 -0.96 11.98
CA GLU A 112 -2.24 -0.45 11.41
C GLU A 112 -1.17 -1.52 11.27
N THR A 113 -1.09 -2.43 12.25
CA THR A 113 -0.22 -3.61 12.22
C THR A 113 -0.63 -4.53 11.06
N LEU A 114 -1.93 -4.78 10.88
CA LEU A 114 -2.45 -5.56 9.76
C LEU A 114 -2.09 -4.94 8.40
N LEU A 115 -2.27 -3.62 8.27
CA LEU A 115 -1.93 -2.86 7.06
C LEU A 115 -0.42 -2.72 6.82
N ALA A 116 0.43 -3.09 7.77
CA ALA A 116 1.88 -3.13 7.64
C ALA A 116 2.42 -4.53 7.34
N SER A 117 1.57 -5.56 7.52
CA SER A 117 1.95 -6.95 7.37
C SER A 117 2.48 -7.24 5.97
N ASN A 118 3.55 -8.04 5.91
CA ASN A 118 4.12 -8.57 4.68
C ASN A 118 3.64 -10.00 4.38
N GLN A 119 2.64 -10.49 5.11
CA GLN A 119 2.07 -11.83 4.91
C GLN A 119 0.94 -11.80 3.88
N VAL A 120 0.95 -12.73 2.92
CA VAL A 120 -0.12 -12.83 1.89
C VAL A 120 -1.48 -13.06 2.55
N SER A 121 -1.54 -13.88 3.58
CA SER A 121 -2.77 -14.19 4.32
C SER A 121 -3.44 -12.93 4.87
N ASP A 122 -2.66 -11.94 5.31
CA ASP A 122 -3.19 -10.68 5.83
C ASP A 122 -3.70 -9.77 4.70
N TRP A 123 -3.03 -9.78 3.55
CA TRP A 123 -3.53 -9.07 2.36
C TRP A 123 -4.84 -9.68 1.86
N ILE A 124 -4.95 -11.00 1.85
CA ILE A 124 -6.19 -11.71 1.54
C ILE A 124 -7.28 -11.28 2.53
N LYS A 125 -7.01 -11.34 3.83
CA LYS A 125 -7.95 -10.91 4.88
C LYS A 125 -8.43 -9.47 4.69
N ILE A 126 -7.54 -8.53 4.35
CA ILE A 126 -7.91 -7.14 4.04
C ILE A 126 -8.84 -7.10 2.81
N SER A 127 -8.51 -7.84 1.75
CA SER A 127 -9.33 -7.86 0.53
C SER A 127 -10.74 -8.45 0.78
N GLU A 128 -10.86 -9.44 1.66
CA GLU A 128 -12.15 -10.04 2.03
C GLU A 128 -13.10 -9.06 2.73
N MET A 129 -12.57 -8.02 3.40
CA MET A 129 -13.38 -6.97 4.04
C MET A 129 -14.27 -6.22 3.03
N PHE A 130 -13.90 -6.20 1.75
CA PHE A 130 -14.61 -5.43 0.71
C PHE A 130 -15.11 -6.27 -0.46
N LEU A 131 -14.51 -7.45 -0.69
CA LEU A 131 -14.78 -8.27 -1.87
C LEU A 131 -15.39 -9.64 -1.52
N GLY A 132 -15.76 -9.87 -0.25
CA GLY A 132 -16.30 -11.14 0.25
C GLY A 132 -15.20 -12.19 0.51
N PRO A 133 -15.56 -13.36 1.04
CA PRO A 133 -14.59 -14.41 1.35
C PRO A 133 -13.98 -15.04 0.09
N VAL A 134 -12.74 -15.50 0.18
CA VAL A 134 -12.14 -16.34 -0.87
C VAL A 134 -12.45 -17.83 -0.63
N PRO A 135 -12.37 -18.68 -1.67
CA PRO A 135 -12.39 -20.13 -1.48
C PRO A 135 -11.27 -20.60 -0.53
N SER A 136 -11.49 -21.72 0.15
CA SER A 136 -10.54 -22.25 1.15
C SER A 136 -9.16 -22.61 0.61
N ASN A 137 -9.05 -22.83 -0.71
CA ASN A 137 -7.82 -23.14 -1.42
C ASN A 137 -7.30 -21.97 -2.26
N TYR A 138 -7.78 -20.74 -2.01
CA TYR A 138 -7.29 -19.55 -2.70
C TYR A 138 -5.85 -19.27 -2.31
N ASP A 139 -5.01 -19.05 -3.32
CA ASP A 139 -3.62 -18.69 -3.16
C ASP A 139 -3.30 -17.47 -4.02
N PHE A 140 -2.39 -16.62 -3.54
CA PHE A 140 -1.94 -15.44 -4.24
C PHE A 140 -0.42 -15.34 -4.18
N ILE A 141 0.20 -15.37 -5.37
CA ILE A 141 1.65 -15.18 -5.51
C ILE A 141 1.90 -13.78 -6.05
N PRO A 142 2.60 -12.89 -5.30
CA PRO A 142 2.91 -11.55 -5.76
C PRO A 142 3.78 -11.59 -7.03
N LYS A 143 3.42 -10.79 -8.05
CA LYS A 143 4.16 -10.75 -9.33
C LYS A 143 5.57 -10.19 -9.25
N ASN A 144 5.84 -9.36 -8.25
CA ASN A 144 7.17 -8.81 -8.01
C ASN A 144 7.77 -9.60 -6.84
N ASN A 145 9.11 -9.72 -6.77
CA ASN A 145 9.83 -10.26 -5.60
C ASN A 145 9.65 -9.39 -4.32
N SER A 146 8.45 -8.84 -4.09
CA SER A 146 7.87 -8.67 -2.75
C SER A 146 7.90 -10.06 -2.12
N ASN A 147 9.03 -10.44 -1.54
CA ASN A 147 9.19 -11.63 -0.71
C ASN A 147 8.21 -11.52 0.45
N SER A 148 6.94 -11.86 0.21
CA SER A 148 6.00 -12.23 1.24
C SER A 148 6.51 -13.55 1.79
N TYR A 149 6.88 -13.56 3.06
CA TYR A 149 7.30 -14.79 3.69
C TYR A 149 6.01 -15.56 3.98
N ASP A 150 5.84 -16.74 3.41
CA ASP A 150 4.95 -17.70 4.06
C ASP A 150 5.59 -18.00 5.41
N ALA A 151 4.86 -17.78 6.49
CA ALA A 151 5.29 -18.23 7.80
C ALA A 151 5.35 -19.76 7.76
N GLN A 152 6.52 -20.32 7.44
CA GLN A 152 6.81 -21.71 7.69
C GLN A 152 7.08 -21.85 9.20
N GLY A 153 6.10 -22.39 9.92
CA GLY A 153 6.23 -22.82 11.32
C GLY A 153 5.15 -22.27 12.23
#